data_AF-A0A6F9A4R2-F1
#
_entry.id   AF-A0A6F9A4R2-F1
#
_cell.length_a   1.000
_cell.length_b   1.000
_cell.length_c   1.000
_cell.angle_alpha   90.00
_cell.angle_beta   90.00
_cell.angle_gamma   90.00
#
_symmetry.space_group_name_H-M   'P 1'
#
loop_
_entity.id
_entity.type
_entity.pdbx_description
1 polymer ?
#
loop_
_entity_poly.entity_id
_entity_poly.type
_entity_poly.pdbx_seq_one_letter_code
_entity_poly.pdbx_strand_id
1 'polypeptide(L)'
;MSHFRPPALNMTEEQRENIRREKLRFLFNMHDTDNDGTITLEEYRHVVEELLSRSGALGKETAKGIADAAMLEVASISVGHMEPDEFYEGITFEHFLKILKDIEIETRMNIRFLNMDTTNLCK
;
A
#
# COMPACT_ATOMS: atom_id res chain seq x y z
N MET A 1 -13.47 -5.44 10.03
CA MET A 1 -12.49 -6.43 9.52
C MET A 1 -12.84 -7.00 8.13
N SER A 2 -13.45 -6.21 7.22
CA SER A 2 -13.89 -6.72 5.90
C SER A 2 -12.78 -6.76 4.83
N HIS A 3 -11.75 -5.91 4.96
CA HIS A 3 -10.71 -5.69 3.93
C HIS A 3 -9.73 -6.87 3.74
N PHE A 4 -9.68 -7.81 4.68
CA PHE A 4 -8.80 -8.99 4.62
C PHE A 4 -9.52 -10.27 4.19
N ARG A 5 -10.79 -10.18 3.78
CA ARG A 5 -11.53 -11.34 3.28
C ARG A 5 -10.94 -11.77 1.92
N PRO A 6 -10.76 -13.08 1.68
CA PRO A 6 -10.38 -13.56 0.35
C PRO A 6 -11.45 -13.17 -0.67
N PRO A 7 -11.06 -12.76 -1.89
CA PRO A 7 -12.01 -12.46 -2.95
C PRO A 7 -12.84 -13.70 -3.27
N ALA A 8 -14.13 -13.51 -3.51
CA ALA A 8 -15.00 -14.60 -3.92
C ALA A 8 -14.59 -15.06 -5.33
N LEU A 9 -14.57 -16.39 -5.57
CA LEU A 9 -14.16 -16.99 -6.85
C LEU A 9 -15.03 -16.55 -8.05
N ASN A 10 -16.21 -15.97 -7.78
CA ASN A 10 -17.22 -15.60 -8.78
C ASN A 10 -17.49 -14.08 -8.75
N MET A 11 -16.46 -13.24 -8.77
CA MET A 11 -16.61 -11.78 -8.81
C MET A 11 -16.48 -11.25 -10.24
N THR A 12 -17.30 -10.25 -10.59
CA THR A 12 -17.14 -9.49 -11.82
C THR A 12 -15.91 -8.57 -11.75
N GLU A 13 -15.41 -8.13 -12.90
CA GLU A 13 -14.29 -7.17 -12.97
C GLU A 13 -14.59 -5.89 -12.18
N GLU A 14 -15.82 -5.36 -12.28
CA GLU A 14 -16.26 -4.18 -11.52
C GLU A 14 -16.20 -4.41 -9.99
N GLN A 15 -16.64 -5.57 -9.52
CA GLN A 15 -16.52 -5.91 -8.09
C GLN A 15 -15.04 -6.03 -7.68
N ARG A 16 -14.20 -6.60 -8.54
CA ARG A 16 -12.76 -6.75 -8.31
C ARG A 16 -12.08 -5.38 -8.19
N GLU A 17 -12.40 -4.45 -9.08
CA GLU A 17 -11.91 -3.08 -9.02
C GLU A 17 -12.39 -2.34 -7.78
N ASN A 18 -13.66 -2.50 -7.39
CA ASN A 18 -14.18 -1.90 -6.16
C ASN A 18 -13.47 -2.43 -4.91
N ILE A 19 -13.32 -3.75 -4.77
CA ILE A 19 -12.58 -4.35 -3.65
C ILE A 19 -11.12 -3.90 -3.65
N ARG A 20 -10.49 -3.86 -4.82
CA ARG A 20 -9.12 -3.38 -4.99
C ARG A 20 -9.00 -1.93 -4.53
N ARG A 21 -9.91 -1.05 -4.95
CA ARG A 21 -9.93 0.37 -4.54
C ARG A 21 -10.14 0.51 -3.03
N GLU A 22 -11.06 -0.26 -2.44
CA GLU A 22 -11.28 -0.23 -0.98
C GLU A 22 -10.06 -0.72 -0.19
N LYS A 23 -9.41 -1.79 -0.64
CA LYS A 23 -8.20 -2.33 0.00
C LYS A 23 -7.03 -1.36 -0.10
N LEU A 24 -6.83 -0.78 -1.29
CA LEU A 24 -5.83 0.26 -1.52
C LEU A 24 -6.10 1.50 -0.67
N ARG A 25 -7.37 1.90 -0.54
CA ARG A 25 -7.75 3.02 0.33
C ARG A 25 -7.51 2.74 1.79
N PHE A 26 -7.75 1.51 2.24
CA PHE A 26 -7.41 1.11 3.61
C PHE A 26 -5.90 1.17 3.85
N LEU A 27 -5.08 0.68 2.91
CA LEU A 27 -3.62 0.77 3.01
C LEU A 27 -3.17 2.23 3.00
N PHE A 28 -3.72 3.05 2.12
CA PHE A 28 -3.43 4.47 2.03
C PHE A 28 -3.70 5.17 3.37
N ASN A 29 -4.92 5.05 3.89
CA ASN A 29 -5.33 5.62 5.18
C ASN A 29 -4.56 5.08 6.40
N MET A 30 -3.88 3.93 6.26
CA MET A 30 -3.04 3.40 7.33
C MET A 30 -1.67 4.10 7.38
N HIS A 31 -1.22 4.65 6.26
CA HIS A 31 0.09 5.31 6.13
C HIS A 31 -0.04 6.84 6.16
N ASP A 32 -1.15 7.36 5.66
CA ASP A 32 -1.58 8.75 5.79
C ASP A 32 -1.99 9.02 7.25
N THR A 33 -1.09 9.64 8.00
CA THR A 33 -1.22 9.82 9.46
C THR A 33 -2.05 11.06 9.78
N ASP A 34 -1.97 12.10 8.94
CA ASP A 34 -2.73 13.33 9.11
C ASP A 34 -4.08 13.33 8.36
N ASN A 35 -4.35 12.30 7.56
CA ASN A 35 -5.56 12.11 6.74
C ASN A 35 -5.78 13.28 5.76
N ASP A 36 -4.71 13.91 5.30
CA ASP A 36 -4.76 15.00 4.34
C ASP A 36 -4.98 14.51 2.89
N GLY A 37 -4.90 13.19 2.66
CA GLY A 37 -5.08 12.57 1.36
C GLY A 37 -3.80 12.45 0.52
N THR A 38 -2.64 12.75 1.08
CA THR A 38 -1.33 12.75 0.45
C THR A 38 -0.27 12.15 1.37
N ILE A 39 0.30 11.00 1.00
CA ILE A 39 1.40 10.43 1.78
C ILE A 39 2.66 11.23 1.47
N THR A 40 3.09 12.05 2.43
CA THR A 40 4.31 12.86 2.31
C THR A 40 5.57 11.99 2.41
N LEU A 41 6.72 12.55 2.01
CA LEU A 41 8.01 11.88 2.19
C LEU A 41 8.27 11.50 3.64
N GLU A 42 7.93 12.40 4.56
CA GLU A 42 8.20 12.21 5.98
C GLU A 42 7.38 11.05 6.55
N GLU A 43 6.10 10.96 6.18
CA GLU A 43 5.24 9.84 6.58
C GLU A 43 5.70 8.52 5.97
N TYR A 44 6.00 8.51 4.67
CA TYR A 44 6.50 7.32 4.00
C TYR A 44 7.81 6.84 4.63
N ARG A 45 8.74 7.76 4.92
CA ARG A 45 10.00 7.46 5.59
C ARG A 45 9.76 6.90 6.99
N HIS A 46 8.80 7.43 7.74
CA HIS A 46 8.48 6.93 9.07
C HIS A 46 8.00 5.48 9.02
N VAL A 47 7.14 5.14 8.07
CA VAL A 47 6.66 3.77 7.86
C VAL A 47 7.81 2.84 7.47
N VAL A 48 8.66 3.23 6.51
CA VAL A 48 9.82 2.42 6.08
C VAL A 48 10.77 2.20 7.25
N GLU A 49 11.03 3.24 8.06
CA GLU A 49 11.85 3.14 9.26
C GLU A 49 11.25 2.17 10.28
N GLU A 50 9.94 2.23 10.53
CA GLU A 50 9.28 1.32 11.48
C GLU A 50 9.33 -0.15 10.99
N LEU A 51 9.05 -0.39 9.71
CA LEU A 51 9.09 -1.72 9.10
C LEU A 51 10.49 -2.34 9.16
N LEU A 52 11.52 -1.53 8.90
CA LEU A 52 12.92 -1.98 8.93
C LEU A 52 13.46 -2.12 10.35
N SER A 53 13.01 -1.28 11.28
CA SER A 53 13.36 -1.38 12.70
C SER A 53 12.81 -2.66 13.32
N ARG A 54 11.58 -3.07 12.94
CA ARG A 54 10.97 -4.33 13.38
C ARG A 54 11.65 -5.57 12.80
N SER A 55 12.25 -5.47 11.61
CA SER A 55 12.96 -6.59 10.97
C SER A 55 14.38 -6.80 11.50
N GLY A 56 14.88 -5.90 12.36
CA GLY A 56 16.17 -6.03 13.05
C GLY A 56 17.40 -5.97 12.14
N ALA A 57 17.22 -5.70 10.84
CA ALA A 57 18.25 -5.89 9.83
C ALA A 57 18.95 -4.58 9.41
N LEU A 58 18.35 -3.40 9.62
CA LEU A 58 18.75 -2.17 8.91
C LEU A 58 18.67 -0.92 9.79
N GLY A 59 19.65 -0.03 9.65
CA GLY A 59 19.75 1.25 10.38
C GLY A 59 18.89 2.36 9.77
N LYS A 60 18.64 3.43 10.56
CA LYS A 60 17.82 4.59 10.17
C LYS A 60 18.28 5.28 8.88
N GLU A 61 19.59 5.24 8.61
CA GLU A 61 20.17 5.81 7.39
C GLU A 61 19.76 5.03 6.13
N THR A 62 19.67 3.71 6.21
CA THR A 62 19.28 2.88 5.07
C THR A 62 17.79 2.99 4.80
N ALA A 63 16.97 3.08 5.85
CA ALA A 63 15.55 3.35 5.73
C ALA A 63 15.29 4.66 4.99
N LYS A 64 16.04 5.72 5.33
CA LYS A 64 15.98 7.00 4.62
C LYS A 64 16.32 6.84 3.14
N GLY A 65 17.44 6.19 2.81
CA GLY A 65 17.86 6.00 1.42
C GLY A 65 16.84 5.22 0.58
N ILE A 66 16.21 4.20 1.16
CA ILE A 66 15.15 3.42 0.50
C ILE A 66 13.90 4.29 0.27
N ALA A 67 13.50 5.05 1.29
CA ALA A 67 12.34 5.93 1.20
C ALA A 67 12.54 7.02 0.12
N ASP A 68 13.70 7.69 0.14
CA ASP A 68 14.06 8.73 -0.83
C ASP A 68 14.10 8.16 -2.26
N ALA A 69 14.70 6.98 -2.45
CA ALA A 69 14.79 6.33 -3.76
C ALA A 69 13.42 5.93 -4.31
N ALA A 70 12.58 5.29 -3.49
CA ALA A 70 11.24 4.90 -3.90
C ALA A 70 10.39 6.13 -4.24
N MET A 71 10.49 7.21 -3.45
CA MET A 71 9.70 8.40 -3.72
C MET A 71 10.16 9.14 -4.99
N LEU A 72 11.47 9.11 -5.31
CA LEU A 72 12.00 9.62 -6.56
C LEU A 72 11.48 8.84 -7.78
N GLU A 73 11.40 7.51 -7.68
CA GLU A 73 10.80 6.67 -8.73
C GLU A 73 9.33 7.02 -8.92
N VAL A 74 8.58 7.18 -7.82
CA VAL A 74 7.17 7.55 -7.89
C VAL A 74 7.01 8.93 -8.53
N ALA A 75 7.78 9.94 -8.11
CA ALA A 75 7.77 11.26 -8.73
C ALA A 75 8.02 11.18 -10.24
N SER A 76 8.98 10.35 -10.66
CA SER A 76 9.31 10.15 -12.08
C SER A 76 8.19 9.48 -12.89
N ILE A 77 7.39 8.60 -12.27
CA ILE A 77 6.27 7.89 -12.92
C ILE A 77 5.00 8.75 -12.95
N SER A 78 4.75 9.51 -11.88
CA SER A 78 3.49 10.22 -11.67
C SER A 78 3.48 11.64 -12.21
N VAL A 79 4.62 12.32 -12.18
CA VAL A 79 4.76 13.74 -12.54
C VAL A 79 5.64 13.80 -13.79
N GLY A 80 5.07 13.44 -14.94
CA GLY A 80 5.74 13.62 -16.21
C GLY A 80 6.05 15.09 -16.42
N HIS A 81 7.30 15.50 -16.16
CA HIS A 81 7.81 16.87 -16.10
C HIS A 81 7.32 17.65 -14.85
N MET A 82 8.13 17.66 -13.77
CA MET A 82 8.04 18.70 -12.75
C MET A 82 8.65 19.98 -13.30
N GLU A 83 8.00 21.11 -13.08
CA GLU A 83 8.66 22.39 -13.27
C GLU A 83 9.80 22.55 -12.24
N PRO A 84 10.86 23.33 -12.53
CA PRO A 84 12.01 23.49 -11.64
C PRO A 84 11.67 24.00 -10.23
N ASP A 85 10.51 24.65 -10.08
CA ASP A 85 9.99 25.21 -8.83
C ASP A 85 8.85 24.36 -8.22
N GLU A 86 8.47 23.24 -8.84
CA GLU A 86 7.41 22.38 -8.35
C GLU A 86 7.96 21.34 -7.36
N PHE A 87 7.55 21.45 -6.10
CA PHE A 87 7.93 20.51 -5.06
C PHE A 87 7.00 19.30 -5.09
N TYR A 88 7.56 18.09 -5.04
CA TYR A 88 6.74 16.89 -4.89
C TYR A 88 6.11 16.84 -3.49
N GLU A 89 4.84 17.23 -3.43
CA GLU A 89 4.09 17.28 -2.18
C GLU A 89 3.92 15.88 -1.56
N GLY A 90 3.80 14.85 -2.40
CA GLY A 90 3.77 13.46 -1.96
C GLY A 90 2.97 12.54 -2.88
N ILE A 91 2.72 11.34 -2.39
CA ILE A 91 1.99 10.30 -3.11
C ILE A 91 0.50 10.48 -2.81
N THR A 92 -0.25 11.01 -3.78
CA THR A 92 -1.72 11.06 -3.70
C THR A 92 -2.33 9.68 -3.87
N PHE A 93 -3.60 9.51 -3.51
CA PHE A 93 -4.30 8.24 -3.74
C PHE A 93 -4.28 7.80 -5.21
N GLU A 94 -4.37 8.72 -6.16
CA GLU A 94 -4.30 8.41 -7.60
C GLU A 94 -2.90 7.93 -8.01
N HIS A 95 -1.83 8.50 -7.42
CA HIS A 95 -0.47 7.98 -7.60
C HIS A 95 -0.37 6.57 -7.02
N PHE A 96 -0.92 6.34 -5.83
CA PHE A 96 -0.94 5.04 -5.16
C PHE A 96 -1.64 3.95 -6.01
N LEU A 97 -2.77 4.29 -6.64
CA LEU A 97 -3.47 3.40 -7.58
C LEU A 97 -2.60 3.04 -8.81
N LYS A 98 -1.88 4.02 -9.37
CA LYS A 98 -1.01 3.82 -10.54
C LYS A 98 0.20 2.96 -10.19
N ILE A 99 0.88 3.24 -9.07
CA ILE A 99 2.08 2.50 -8.64
C ILE A 99 1.74 1.03 -8.40
N LEU A 100 0.61 0.76 -7.75
CA LEU A 100 0.22 -0.59 -7.39
C LEU A 100 -0.59 -1.28 -8.50
N LYS A 101 -0.78 -0.66 -9.68
CA LYS A 101 -1.61 -1.19 -10.78
C LYS A 101 -1.28 -2.63 -11.14
N ASP A 102 0.00 -2.97 -11.20
CA ASP A 102 0.49 -4.31 -11.56
C ASP A 102 0.47 -5.32 -10.40
N ILE A 103 0.11 -4.88 -9.19
CA ILE A 103 0.02 -5.74 -8.00
C ILE A 103 -1.44 -6.11 -7.76
N GLU A 104 -1.77 -7.41 -7.79
CA GLU A 104 -3.10 -7.96 -7.45
C GLU A 104 -3.36 -7.91 -5.93
N ILE A 105 -3.60 -6.71 -5.39
CA ILE A 105 -3.84 -6.44 -3.97
C ILE A 105 -5.04 -7.22 -3.42
N GLU A 106 -6.07 -7.44 -4.23
CA GLU A 106 -7.22 -8.27 -3.89
C GLU A 106 -6.82 -9.68 -3.45
N THR A 107 -5.79 -10.26 -4.09
CA THR A 107 -5.27 -11.61 -3.84
C THR A 107 -4.12 -11.62 -2.84
N ARG A 108 -3.42 -10.50 -2.64
CA ARG A 108 -2.34 -10.39 -1.64
C ARG A 108 -2.82 -9.97 -0.26
N MET A 109 -3.77 -9.05 -0.18
CA MET A 109 -4.32 -8.53 1.07
C MET A 109 -5.52 -9.39 1.51
N ASN A 110 -5.27 -10.67 1.76
CA ASN A 110 -6.21 -11.54 2.47
C ASN A 110 -5.49 -12.35 3.54
N ILE A 111 -6.17 -12.54 4.67
CA ILE A 111 -5.70 -13.42 5.74
C ILE A 111 -6.41 -14.76 5.54
N ARG A 112 -5.67 -15.77 5.09
CA ARG A 112 -6.10 -17.16 5.14
C ARG A 112 -5.52 -17.78 6.39
N PHE A 113 -6.38 -18.25 7.28
CA PHE A 113 -5.95 -19.17 8.31
C PHE A 113 -5.62 -20.50 7.61
N LEU A 114 -4.33 -20.76 7.37
CA LEU A 114 -3.83 -22.09 7.03
C LEU A 114 -4.20 -23.00 8.22
N ASN A 115 -5.13 -23.93 7.99
CA ASN A 115 -5.69 -24.89 8.95
C ASN A 115 -6.84 -24.38 9.86
N MET A 116 -7.98 -24.06 9.26
CA MET A 116 -9.19 -24.74 9.75
C MET A 116 -9.53 -25.83 8.74
N ASP A 117 -9.05 -27.03 9.00
CA ASP A 117 -9.75 -28.24 8.58
C ASP A 117 -11.22 -28.08 9.02
N THR A 118 -12.10 -27.76 8.07
CA THR A 118 -13.56 -27.74 8.27
C THR A 118 -14.14 -29.15 8.44
N THR A 119 -13.29 -30.15 8.75
CA THR A 119 -13.70 -31.52 9.09
C THR A 119 -14.08 -31.71 10.56
N ASN A 120 -14.02 -30.67 11.40
CA ASN A 120 -14.56 -30.72 12.78
C ASN A 120 -15.53 -29.58 13.08
N LEU A 121 -16.73 -29.66 12.52
CA LEU A 121 -17.93 -29.28 13.27
C LEU A 121 -19.11 -30.20 12.92
N CYS A 122 -19.04 -31.37 13.54
CA CYS A 122 -20.11 -32.24 14.07
C CYS A 122 -21.33 -32.65 13.21
N LYS A 123 -21.50 -33.98 13.20
CA LYS A 123 -22.77 -34.72 13.10
C LYS A 123 -23.86 -34.16 14.00
#